data_AF-A0A3D0C9Y5-F1
#
_entry.id   AF-A0A3D0C9Y5-F1
#
_cell.length_a   1.000
_cell.length_b   1.000
_cell.length_c   1.000
_cell.angle_alpha   90.00
_cell.angle_beta   90.00
_cell.angle_gamma   90.00
#
_symmetry.space_group_name_H-M   'P 1'
#
loop_
_entity.id
_entity.type
_entity.pdbx_description
1 polymer ?
#
loop_
_entity_poly.entity_id
_entity_poly.type
_entity_poly.pdbx_seq_one_letter_code
_entity_poly.pdbx_strand_id
1 'polypeptide(L)'
;MFRFSQKLCVIVSLVALTSCSSAYYSAMEKVGIHKRDIMVDRVADAKESQEDAQQQFKSALEEMSALTNFEGGELEAQYNVIQEQYENSKEAAALVSSRIEKVEDVSEALFDEWEDEIGQISSANLSRQSAVKLKETQRRYQTLIKSMHKAESKMAPV
;
A
#
# COMPACT_ATOMS: atom_id res chain seq x y z
N MET A 1 -22.24 1.44 -54.70
CA MET A 1 -21.50 2.47 -53.95
C MET A 1 -21.87 2.54 -52.47
N PHE A 2 -23.17 2.54 -52.09
CA PHE A 2 -23.62 2.59 -50.69
C PHE A 2 -23.05 1.49 -49.75
N ARG A 3 -22.98 0.23 -50.20
CA ARG A 3 -22.43 -0.88 -49.40
C ARG A 3 -20.92 -0.76 -49.09
N PHE A 4 -20.16 -0.04 -49.92
CA PHE A 4 -18.72 0.14 -49.72
C PHE A 4 -18.45 1.26 -48.70
N SER A 5 -19.23 2.35 -48.78
CA SER A 5 -19.18 3.46 -47.82
C SER A 5 -19.61 3.04 -46.41
N GLN A 6 -20.60 2.15 -46.29
CA GLN A 6 -21.05 1.58 -45.01
C GLN A 6 -19.97 0.68 -44.37
N LYS A 7 -19.27 -0.14 -45.17
CA LYS A 7 -18.14 -0.95 -44.67
C LYS A 7 -16.96 -0.07 -44.22
N LEU A 8 -16.71 1.04 -44.92
CA LEU A 8 -15.65 1.99 -44.57
C LEU A 8 -15.94 2.71 -43.24
N CYS A 9 -17.18 3.14 -42.99
CA CYS A 9 -17.57 3.75 -41.71
C CYS A 9 -17.36 2.81 -40.52
N VAL A 10 -17.74 1.53 -40.64
CA VAL A 10 -17.56 0.53 -39.57
C VAL A 10 -16.07 0.31 -39.25
N ILE A 11 -15.23 0.27 -40.28
CA ILE A 11 -13.77 0.12 -40.12
C ILE A 11 -13.17 1.36 -39.44
N VAL A 12 -13.58 2.57 -39.85
CA VAL A 12 -13.11 3.82 -39.24
C VAL A 12 -13.53 3.92 -37.76
N SER A 13 -14.75 3.52 -37.40
CA SER A 13 -15.18 3.47 -36.00
C SER A 13 -14.40 2.46 -35.16
N LEU A 14 -13.98 1.33 -35.74
CA LEU A 14 -13.18 0.33 -35.04
C LEU A 14 -11.75 0.83 -34.76
N VAL A 15 -11.18 1.61 -35.67
CA VAL A 15 -9.85 2.23 -35.53
C VAL A 15 -9.87 3.43 -34.56
N ALA A 16 -10.99 4.16 -34.48
CA ALA A 16 -11.17 5.26 -33.53
C ALA A 16 -11.25 4.79 -32.06
N LEU A 17 -11.72 3.55 -31.82
CA LEU A 17 -11.82 2.98 -30.46
C LEU A 17 -10.46 2.53 -29.89
N THR A 18 -9.55 2.04 -30.74
CA THR A 18 -8.20 1.63 -30.29
C THR A 18 -7.27 2.82 -30.01
N SER A 19 -7.60 4.01 -30.53
CA SER A 19 -6.83 5.23 -30.33
C SER A 19 -7.20 6.01 -29.06
N CYS A 20 -8.37 5.74 -28.45
CA CYS A 20 -8.78 6.38 -27.20
C CYS A 20 -7.92 5.97 -25.99
N SER A 21 -7.53 4.69 -25.89
CA SER A 21 -6.66 4.22 -24.80
C SER A 21 -5.23 4.73 -24.96
N SER A 22 -4.74 4.82 -26.20
CA SER A 22 -3.45 5.45 -26.52
C SER A 22 -3.41 6.91 -26.09
N ALA A 23 -4.43 7.71 -26.46
CA ALA A 23 -4.54 9.11 -26.05
C ALA A 23 -4.61 9.29 -24.53
N TYR A 24 -5.36 8.43 -23.82
CA TYR A 24 -5.43 8.43 -22.36
C TYR A 24 -4.05 8.21 -21.73
N TYR A 25 -3.35 7.14 -22.10
CA TYR A 25 -2.04 6.86 -21.50
C TYR A 25 -0.96 7.88 -21.91
N SER A 26 -1.04 8.44 -23.11
CA SER A 26 -0.15 9.52 -23.55
C SER A 26 -0.41 10.84 -22.81
N ALA A 27 -1.64 11.13 -22.41
CA ALA A 27 -1.96 12.28 -21.56
C ALA A 27 -1.46 12.06 -20.12
N MET A 28 -1.65 10.86 -19.57
CA MET A 28 -1.16 10.48 -18.24
C MET A 28 0.37 10.59 -18.12
N GLU A 29 1.10 10.15 -19.14
CA GLU A 29 2.56 10.21 -19.16
C GLU A 29 3.09 11.66 -19.24
N LYS A 30 2.36 12.57 -19.87
CA LYS A 30 2.69 14.01 -19.91
C LYS A 30 2.52 14.71 -18.57
N VAL A 31 1.67 14.18 -17.68
CA VAL A 31 1.49 14.68 -16.31
C VAL A 31 2.32 13.89 -15.28
N GLY A 32 3.27 13.07 -15.75
CA GLY A 32 4.25 12.37 -14.90
C GLY A 32 3.81 11.00 -14.38
N ILE A 33 2.67 10.46 -14.82
CA ILE A 33 2.16 9.16 -14.37
C ILE A 33 2.45 8.12 -15.45
N HIS A 34 3.30 7.15 -15.12
CA HIS A 34 3.70 6.14 -16.09
C HIS A 34 2.68 5.00 -16.16
N LYS A 35 2.55 4.40 -17.35
CA LYS A 35 1.66 3.25 -17.59
C LYS A 35 1.91 2.08 -16.64
N ARG A 36 3.14 1.92 -16.16
CA ARG A 36 3.52 0.90 -15.18
C ARG A 36 2.86 1.14 -13.81
N ASP A 37 2.77 2.40 -13.39
CA ASP A 37 2.20 2.76 -12.09
C ASP A 37 0.68 2.54 -12.16
N ILE A 38 0.05 2.94 -13.27
CA ILE A 38 -1.35 2.61 -13.60
C ILE A 38 -1.60 1.09 -13.61
N MET A 39 -0.64 0.29 -14.08
CA MET A 39 -0.77 -1.16 -14.10
C MET A 39 -0.68 -1.76 -12.70
N VAL A 40 0.21 -1.25 -11.85
CA VAL A 40 0.33 -1.67 -10.44
C VAL A 40 -0.97 -1.37 -9.71
N ASP A 41 -1.49 -0.15 -9.82
CA ASP A 41 -2.75 0.25 -9.17
C ASP A 41 -3.91 -0.64 -9.62
N ARG A 42 -4.06 -0.88 -10.93
CA ARG A 42 -5.13 -1.75 -11.44
C ARG A 42 -5.03 -3.21 -11.01
N VAL A 43 -3.81 -3.73 -10.81
CA VAL A 43 -3.62 -5.09 -10.27
C VAL A 43 -4.00 -5.12 -8.79
N ALA A 44 -3.66 -4.07 -8.04
CA ALA A 44 -4.07 -3.94 -6.64
C ALA A 44 -5.60 -3.87 -6.51
N ASP A 45 -6.26 -2.98 -7.27
CA ASP A 45 -7.73 -2.84 -7.28
C ASP A 45 -8.43 -4.17 -7.65
N ALA A 46 -7.89 -4.89 -8.63
CA ALA A 46 -8.43 -6.17 -9.06
C ALA A 46 -8.29 -7.25 -7.98
N LYS A 47 -7.16 -7.25 -7.25
CA LYS A 47 -6.92 -8.16 -6.13
C LYS A 47 -7.87 -7.87 -4.97
N GLU A 48 -8.04 -6.60 -4.59
CA GLU A 48 -9.00 -6.18 -3.56
C GLU A 48 -10.43 -6.60 -3.92
N SER A 49 -10.85 -6.32 -5.17
CA SER A 49 -12.17 -6.74 -5.65
C SER A 49 -12.35 -8.27 -5.64
N GLN A 50 -11.28 -9.02 -5.86
CA GLN A 50 -11.30 -10.48 -5.80
C GLN A 50 -11.40 -10.99 -4.35
N GLU A 51 -10.71 -10.36 -3.39
CA GLU A 51 -10.84 -10.65 -1.96
C GLU A 51 -12.28 -10.39 -1.47
N ASP A 52 -12.85 -9.24 -1.84
CA ASP A 52 -14.24 -8.89 -1.52
C ASP A 52 -15.25 -9.90 -2.10
N ALA A 53 -15.05 -10.30 -3.36
CA ALA A 53 -15.88 -11.32 -4.00
C ALA A 53 -15.76 -12.67 -3.29
N GLN A 54 -14.55 -13.07 -2.89
CA GLN A 54 -14.34 -14.31 -2.11
C GLN A 54 -15.07 -14.25 -0.77
N GLN A 55 -15.03 -13.11 -0.07
CA GLN A 55 -15.75 -12.92 1.19
C GLN A 55 -17.26 -13.03 1.01
N GLN A 56 -17.81 -12.46 -0.07
CA GLN A 56 -19.23 -12.63 -0.42
C GLN A 56 -19.58 -14.09 -0.73
N PHE A 57 -18.75 -14.79 -1.50
CA PHE A 57 -18.97 -16.21 -1.78
C PHE A 57 -18.90 -17.07 -0.52
N LYS A 58 -17.97 -16.78 0.40
CA LYS A 58 -17.88 -17.44 1.71
C LYS A 58 -19.17 -17.24 2.50
N SER A 59 -19.65 -16.00 2.61
CA SER A 59 -20.86 -15.67 3.35
C SER A 59 -22.09 -16.38 2.76
N ALA A 60 -22.20 -16.41 1.43
CA ALA A 60 -23.28 -17.13 0.75
C ALA A 60 -23.19 -18.65 0.93
N LEU A 61 -21.97 -19.21 0.96
CA LEU A 61 -21.74 -20.62 1.21
C LEU A 61 -22.09 -20.99 2.66
N GLU A 62 -21.71 -20.17 3.64
CA GLU A 62 -22.06 -20.37 5.05
C GLU A 62 -23.58 -20.40 5.25
N GLU A 63 -24.32 -19.47 4.65
CA GLU A 63 -25.79 -19.49 4.68
C GLU A 63 -26.36 -20.76 4.03
N MET A 64 -25.81 -21.21 2.90
CA MET A 64 -26.30 -22.40 2.20
C MET A 64 -25.94 -23.70 2.95
N SER A 65 -24.76 -23.78 3.55
CA SER A 65 -24.33 -24.91 4.39
C SER A 65 -25.20 -25.02 5.65
N ALA A 66 -25.57 -23.89 6.27
CA ALA A 66 -26.49 -23.87 7.41
C ALA A 66 -27.89 -24.40 7.07
N LEU A 67 -28.36 -24.17 5.84
CA LEU A 67 -29.64 -24.70 5.36
C LEU A 67 -29.58 -26.20 5.01
N THR A 68 -28.41 -26.69 4.59
CA THR A 68 -28.24 -28.05 4.04
C THR A 68 -27.55 -29.03 4.99
N ASN A 69 -27.07 -28.57 6.16
CA ASN A 69 -26.18 -29.33 7.06
C ASN A 69 -24.96 -29.92 6.32
N PHE A 70 -24.45 -29.19 5.32
CA PHE A 70 -23.26 -29.59 4.59
C PHE A 70 -22.03 -29.01 5.29
N GLU A 71 -21.24 -29.88 5.91
CA GLU A 71 -19.90 -29.54 6.40
C GLU A 71 -18.94 -29.67 5.22
N GLY A 72 -18.36 -28.57 4.75
CA GLY A 72 -17.49 -28.61 3.58
C GLY A 72 -16.29 -29.52 3.78
N GLY A 73 -15.77 -29.99 2.65
CA GLY A 73 -14.65 -30.95 2.63
C GLY A 73 -13.29 -30.31 2.93
N GLU A 74 -12.22 -31.03 2.60
CA GLU A 74 -10.83 -30.63 2.79
C GLU A 74 -10.51 -29.19 2.29
N LEU A 75 -11.17 -28.75 1.23
CA LEU A 75 -10.96 -27.42 0.66
C LEU A 75 -11.40 -26.28 1.60
N GLU A 76 -12.49 -26.45 2.35
CA GLU A 76 -12.95 -25.45 3.33
C GLU A 76 -11.96 -25.35 4.50
N ALA A 77 -11.45 -26.50 4.97
CA ALA A 77 -10.42 -26.53 6.00
C ALA A 77 -9.14 -25.78 5.55
N GLN A 78 -8.68 -26.00 4.31
CA GLN A 78 -7.53 -25.30 3.75
C GLN A 78 -7.78 -23.80 3.60
N TYR A 79 -8.97 -23.41 3.14
CA TYR A 79 -9.35 -22.01 3.05
C TYR A 79 -9.33 -21.31 4.42
N ASN A 80 -9.89 -21.95 5.45
CA ASN A 80 -9.90 -21.40 6.81
C ASN A 80 -8.48 -21.22 7.37
N VAL A 81 -7.56 -22.15 7.09
CA VAL A 81 -6.14 -22.01 7.46
C VAL A 81 -5.51 -20.80 6.76
N ILE A 82 -5.74 -20.65 5.45
CA ILE A 82 -5.19 -19.51 4.69
C ILE A 82 -5.75 -18.18 5.20
N GLN A 83 -7.06 -18.13 5.49
CA GLN A 83 -7.70 -16.95 6.06
C GLN A 83 -7.08 -16.58 7.41
N GLU A 84 -6.85 -17.56 8.29
CA GLU A 84 -6.20 -17.33 9.58
C GLU A 84 -4.78 -16.77 9.40
N GLN A 85 -4.00 -17.32 8.46
CA GLN A 85 -2.65 -16.80 8.16
C GLN A 85 -2.69 -15.38 7.58
N TYR A 86 -3.69 -15.05 6.77
CA TYR A 86 -3.90 -13.70 6.25
C TYR A 86 -4.19 -12.71 7.38
N GLU A 87 -5.14 -13.01 8.26
CA GLU A 87 -5.47 -12.14 9.39
C GLU A 87 -4.29 -11.98 10.35
N ASN A 88 -3.58 -13.07 10.67
CA ASN A 88 -2.36 -13.02 11.49
C ASN A 88 -1.28 -12.11 10.87
N SER A 89 -1.13 -12.15 9.54
CA SER A 89 -0.17 -11.30 8.82
C SER A 89 -0.57 -9.82 8.88
N LYS A 90 -1.87 -9.53 8.75
CA LYS A 90 -2.44 -8.19 8.86
C LYS A 90 -2.25 -7.61 10.28
N GLU A 91 -2.52 -8.40 11.31
CA GLU A 91 -2.28 -8.01 12.70
C GLU A 91 -0.80 -7.76 12.98
N ALA A 92 0.10 -8.61 12.46
CA ALA A 92 1.53 -8.43 12.60
C ALA A 92 2.03 -7.14 11.92
N ALA A 93 1.51 -6.82 10.73
CA ALA A 93 1.81 -5.57 10.04
C ALA A 93 1.35 -4.35 10.85
N ALA A 94 0.11 -4.35 11.34
CA ALA A 94 -0.44 -3.27 12.16
C ALA A 94 0.34 -3.08 13.48
N LEU A 95 0.80 -4.16 14.09
CA LEU A 95 1.66 -4.09 15.27
C LEU A 95 2.99 -3.40 14.97
N VAL A 96 3.61 -3.70 13.82
CA VAL A 96 4.85 -3.04 13.40
C VAL A 96 4.62 -1.55 13.15
N SER A 97 3.54 -1.18 12.45
CA SER A 97 3.15 0.23 12.25
C SER A 97 3.05 0.97 13.57
N SER A 98 2.31 0.42 14.54
CA SER A 98 2.15 1.05 15.86
C SER A 98 3.47 1.19 16.62
N ARG A 99 4.43 0.28 16.42
CA ARG A 99 5.75 0.36 17.05
C ARG A 99 6.61 1.44 16.41
N ILE A 100 6.53 1.61 15.09
CA ILE A 100 7.24 2.68 14.38
C ILE A 100 6.74 4.03 14.87
N GLU A 101 5.42 4.25 14.89
CA GLU A 101 4.81 5.51 15.37
C GLU A 101 5.27 5.86 16.79
N LYS A 102 5.31 4.89 17.71
CA LYS A 102 5.80 5.11 19.09
C LYS A 102 7.27 5.48 19.16
N VAL A 103 8.10 4.93 18.26
CA VAL A 103 9.52 5.29 18.20
C VAL A 103 9.67 6.71 17.65
N GLU A 104 8.86 7.09 16.66
CA GLU A 104 8.85 8.44 16.11
C GLU A 104 8.43 9.47 17.15
N ASP A 105 7.29 9.28 17.80
CA ASP A 105 6.75 10.17 18.85
C ASP A 105 7.77 10.45 19.96
N VAL A 106 8.36 9.39 20.53
CA VAL A 106 9.37 9.52 21.60
C VAL A 106 10.65 10.19 21.09
N SER A 107 11.06 9.90 19.86
CA SER A 107 12.30 10.47 19.31
C SER A 107 12.15 11.95 18.98
N GLU A 108 11.00 12.37 18.43
CA GLU A 108 10.69 13.77 18.17
C GLU A 108 10.67 14.57 19.48
N ALA A 109 9.95 14.09 20.49
CA ALA A 109 9.92 14.73 21.81
C ALA A 109 11.33 14.83 22.44
N LEU A 110 12.15 13.78 22.31
CA LEU A 110 13.52 13.79 22.81
C LEU A 110 14.40 14.81 22.07
N PHE A 111 14.25 14.96 20.76
CA PHE A 111 15.03 15.93 20.00
C PHE A 111 14.63 17.37 20.31
N ASP A 112 13.34 17.63 20.49
CA ASP A 112 12.83 18.94 20.89
C ASP A 112 13.35 19.31 22.29
N GLU A 113 13.24 18.38 23.26
CA GLU A 113 13.77 18.58 24.62
C GLU A 113 15.28 18.81 24.61
N TRP A 114 16.03 18.03 23.81
CA TRP A 114 17.47 18.20 23.71
C TRP A 114 17.85 19.56 23.08
N GLU A 115 17.10 20.06 22.10
CA GLU A 115 17.32 21.39 21.54
C GLU A 115 17.10 22.50 22.58
N ASP A 116 16.03 22.38 23.38
CA ASP A 116 15.76 23.29 24.51
C ASP A 116 16.87 23.25 25.56
N GLU A 117 17.36 22.06 25.92
CA GLU A 117 18.48 21.90 26.86
C GLU A 117 19.76 22.53 26.34
N ILE A 118 20.04 22.44 25.02
CA ILE A 118 21.21 23.08 24.41
C ILE A 118 21.17 24.61 24.61
N GLY A 119 19.98 25.21 24.56
CA GLY A 119 19.76 26.64 24.83
C GLY A 119 20.03 27.05 26.28
N GLN A 120 19.96 26.11 27.22
CA GLN A 120 20.21 26.33 28.64
C GLN A 120 21.67 26.12 29.06
N ILE A 121 22.51 25.53 28.17
CA ILE A 121 23.92 25.29 28.45
C ILE A 121 24.72 26.60 28.44
N SER A 122 25.26 26.98 29.60
CA SER A 122 26.06 28.21 29.75
C SER A 122 27.44 28.15 29.06
N SER A 123 28.00 26.95 28.90
CA SER A 123 29.31 26.76 28.26
C SER A 123 29.17 26.69 26.74
N ALA A 124 29.68 27.70 26.04
CA ALA A 124 29.65 27.77 24.58
C ALA A 124 30.29 26.54 23.90
N ASN A 125 31.34 25.97 24.49
CA ASN A 125 31.98 24.77 23.97
C ASN A 125 31.07 23.54 24.13
N LEU A 126 30.45 23.37 25.30
CA LEU A 126 29.54 22.24 25.55
C LEU A 126 28.26 22.35 24.71
N SER A 127 27.68 23.54 24.59
CA SER A 127 26.51 23.79 23.74
C SER A 127 26.80 23.43 22.27
N ARG A 128 27.94 23.88 21.73
CA ARG A 128 28.36 23.52 20.37
C ARG A 128 28.55 22.02 20.17
N GLN A 129 29.20 21.34 21.13
CA GLN A 129 29.40 19.89 21.05
C GLN A 129 28.09 19.12 21.12
N SER A 130 27.16 19.56 21.98
CA SER A 130 25.83 18.98 22.12
C SER A 130 25.02 19.14 20.83
N ALA A 131 25.01 20.33 20.22
CA ALA A 131 24.34 20.58 18.95
C ALA A 131 24.89 19.73 17.78
N VAL A 132 26.21 19.48 17.74
CA VAL A 132 26.80 18.56 16.76
C VAL A 132 26.30 17.13 16.98
N LYS A 133 26.23 16.66 18.23
CA LYS A 133 25.71 15.33 18.58
C LYS A 133 24.22 15.18 18.28
N LEU A 134 23.41 16.20 18.56
CA LEU A 134 21.98 16.21 18.22
C LEU A 134 21.80 16.00 16.71
N LYS A 135 22.48 16.81 15.90
CA LYS A 135 22.40 16.72 14.43
C LYS A 135 22.89 15.37 13.89
N GLU A 136 23.93 14.80 14.50
CA GLU A 136 24.41 13.47 14.12
C GLU A 136 23.37 12.38 14.46
N THR A 137 22.79 12.45 15.65
CA THR A 137 21.77 11.51 16.13
C THR A 137 20.52 11.58 15.24
N GLN A 138 20.02 12.78 14.93
CA GLN A 138 18.89 12.99 14.02
C GLN A 138 19.11 12.32 12.65
N ARG A 139 20.32 12.42 12.06
CA ARG A 139 20.64 11.77 10.78
C ARG A 139 20.63 10.24 10.88
N ARG A 140 21.17 9.70 11.96
CA ARG A 140 21.17 8.25 12.23
C ARG A 140 19.73 7.74 12.43
N TYR A 141 18.93 8.49 13.18
CA TYR A 141 17.52 8.23 13.39
C TYR A 141 16.71 8.22 12.08
N GLN A 142 16.88 9.23 11.22
CA GLN A 142 16.20 9.26 9.90
C GLN A 142 16.53 8.04 9.04
N THR A 143 17.77 7.53 9.13
CA THR A 143 18.18 6.32 8.42
C THR A 143 17.48 5.08 8.99
N LEU A 144 17.36 5.00 10.32
CA LEU A 144 16.67 3.92 11.02
C LEU A 144 15.18 3.89 10.67
N ILE A 145 14.46 5.00 10.85
CA ILE A 145 13.02 5.09 10.57
C ILE A 145 12.70 4.74 9.13
N LYS A 146 13.48 5.27 8.17
CA LYS A 146 13.34 4.91 6.76
C LYS A 146 13.50 3.41 6.51
N SER A 147 14.41 2.75 7.23
CA SER A 147 14.60 1.30 7.13
C SER A 147 13.43 0.52 7.72
N MET A 148 12.83 1.01 8.80
CA MET A 148 11.67 0.41 9.44
C MET A 148 10.43 0.50 8.53
N HIS A 149 10.10 1.67 8.00
CA HIS A 149 8.99 1.83 7.04
C HIS A 149 9.19 1.02 5.75
N LYS A 150 10.44 0.85 5.30
CA LYS A 150 10.75 -0.01 4.15
C LYS A 150 10.52 -1.49 4.45
N ALA A 151 10.69 -1.91 5.70
CA ALA A 151 10.38 -3.27 6.13
C ALA A 151 8.85 -3.44 6.26
N GLU A 152 8.19 -2.52 6.94
CA GLU A 152 6.72 -2.45 7.09
C GLU A 152 5.99 -2.52 5.75
N SER A 153 6.41 -1.76 4.74
CA SER A 153 5.75 -1.74 3.42
C SER A 153 5.80 -3.07 2.66
N LYS A 154 6.63 -4.02 3.12
CA LYS A 154 6.70 -5.38 2.58
C LYS A 154 5.89 -6.40 3.36
N MET A 155 5.24 -5.97 4.45
CA MET A 155 4.41 -6.82 5.31
C MET A 155 2.93 -6.81 4.90
N ALA A 156 2.55 -6.04 3.88
CA ALA A 156 1.20 -6.09 3.34
C ALA A 156 0.87 -7.52 2.87
N PRO A 157 -0.29 -8.08 3.26
CA PRO A 157 -0.64 -9.44 2.91
C PRO A 157 -0.73 -9.63 1.39
N VAL A 158 -0.10 -10.71 0.90
CA VAL A 158 -0.03 -11.11 -0.52
C VAL A 158 -1.21 -11.94 -0.98
#